data_AF-A0A498F8G0-F1
#
_entry.id   AF-A0A498F8G0-F1
#
_cell.length_a   1.000
_cell.length_b   1.000
_cell.length_c   1.000
_cell.angle_alpha   90.00
_cell.angle_beta   90.00
_cell.angle_gamma   90.00
#
_symmetry.space_group_name_H-M   'P 1'
#
loop_
_entity.id
_entity.type
_entity.pdbx_description
1 polymer ?
#
loop_
_entity_poly.entity_id
_entity_poly.type
_entity_poly.pdbx_seq_one_letter_code
_entity_poly.pdbx_strand_id
1 'polypeptide(L)'
;KKRLDVAPDTIEPGETDKYDPPVRSDLLRKWLALAADQPSPVIATEELEQQIADEFSEFKTKHMDEDAPVPATWRDLEAQLRLAEAAAKLEFSETIEERHFKTALSLTMRSMRDFGMNEDGEFDADVRGSGTSKTQRDRITLIEDIVEEQCYEGESNGTPVERVLDEAEEEGIDRKRAEKTLRKINEE
;
A
#
# COMPACT_ATOMS: atom_id res chain seq x y z
N LYS A 1 3.10 -20.36 -6.06
CA LYS A 1 1.94 -19.56 -5.61
C LYS A 1 0.68 -20.26 -6.11
N LYS A 2 -0.10 -20.85 -5.20
CA LYS A 2 -1.36 -21.53 -5.53
C LYS A 2 -2.32 -20.47 -6.04
N ARG A 3 -2.62 -20.46 -7.35
CA ARG A 3 -3.75 -19.68 -7.85
C ARG A 3 -4.98 -20.14 -7.08
N LEU A 4 -5.75 -19.21 -6.54
CA LEU A 4 -7.12 -19.48 -6.08
C LEU A 4 -7.99 -19.71 -7.33
N ASP A 5 -7.65 -20.74 -8.10
CA ASP A 5 -8.52 -21.30 -9.11
C ASP A 5 -9.46 -22.24 -8.34
N VAL A 6 -10.41 -21.66 -7.58
CA VAL A 6 -11.56 -22.44 -7.11
C VAL A 6 -12.35 -22.72 -8.37
N ALA A 7 -12.27 -23.95 -8.87
CA ALA A 7 -13.09 -24.40 -9.98
C ALA A 7 -14.56 -24.11 -9.62
N PRO A 8 -15.38 -23.62 -10.55
CA PRO A 8 -16.79 -23.32 -10.29
C PRO A 8 -17.56 -24.53 -9.75
N ASP A 9 -17.03 -25.74 -9.95
CA ASP A 9 -17.61 -27.02 -9.54
C ASP A 9 -17.30 -27.41 -8.07
N THR A 10 -16.57 -26.57 -7.31
CA THR A 10 -16.14 -26.89 -5.93
C THR A 10 -17.11 -26.39 -4.85
N ILE A 11 -18.18 -25.68 -5.21
CA ILE A 11 -19.18 -25.19 -4.27
C ILE A 11 -20.36 -26.17 -4.30
N GLU A 12 -20.61 -26.87 -3.19
CA GLU A 12 -21.77 -27.75 -3.12
C GLU A 12 -23.05 -26.92 -3.32
N PRO A 13 -24.02 -27.37 -4.15
CA PRO A 13 -25.19 -26.58 -4.56
C PRO A 13 -26.18 -26.21 -3.43
N GLY A 14 -25.83 -26.37 -2.16
CA GLY A 14 -26.59 -25.91 -0.99
C GLY A 14 -25.83 -24.95 -0.07
N GLU A 15 -24.54 -24.66 -0.30
CA GLU A 15 -23.76 -23.75 0.54
C GLU A 15 -24.01 -22.27 0.19
N THR A 16 -24.50 -22.00 -1.02
CA THR A 16 -24.90 -20.67 -1.48
C THR A 16 -26.19 -20.17 -0.84
N ASP A 17 -27.04 -21.04 -0.29
CA ASP A 17 -28.30 -20.66 0.38
C ASP A 17 -28.08 -20.00 1.76
N LYS A 18 -26.85 -19.99 2.27
CA LYS A 18 -26.50 -19.36 3.55
C LYS A 18 -26.31 -17.84 3.45
N TYR A 19 -26.21 -17.32 2.23
CA TYR A 19 -26.07 -15.92 1.93
C TYR A 19 -27.13 -15.58 0.89
N ASP A 20 -28.06 -14.68 1.21
CA ASP A 20 -29.00 -14.13 0.24
C ASP A 20 -28.34 -12.88 -0.39
N PRO A 21 -27.62 -12.99 -1.53
CA PRO A 21 -27.00 -11.84 -2.14
C PRO A 21 -28.08 -10.89 -2.65
N PRO A 22 -27.86 -9.56 -2.58
CA PRO A 22 -28.83 -8.58 -3.07
C PRO A 22 -29.09 -8.68 -4.57
N VAL A 23 -28.21 -9.37 -5.32
CA VAL A 23 -28.32 -9.59 -6.75
C VAL A 23 -28.20 -11.08 -7.05
N ARG A 24 -29.14 -11.60 -7.83
CA ARG A 24 -29.12 -13.00 -8.29
C ARG A 24 -27.88 -13.26 -9.14
N SER A 25 -27.28 -14.44 -8.96
CA SER A 25 -26.04 -14.83 -9.63
C SER A 25 -26.17 -14.91 -11.16
N ASP A 26 -27.33 -15.33 -11.67
CA ASP A 26 -27.64 -15.37 -13.11
C ASP A 26 -27.72 -13.97 -13.72
N LEU A 27 -28.28 -13.01 -12.98
CA LEU A 27 -28.33 -11.61 -13.40
C LEU A 27 -26.94 -10.97 -13.40
N LEU A 28 -26.16 -11.17 -12.33
CA LEU A 28 -24.80 -10.64 -12.23
C LEU A 28 -23.91 -11.18 -13.37
N ARG A 29 -24.01 -12.48 -13.69
CA ARG A 29 -23.25 -13.07 -14.80
C ARG A 29 -23.58 -12.44 -16.16
N LYS A 30 -24.87 -12.19 -16.41
CA LYS A 30 -25.33 -11.52 -17.64
C LYS A 30 -24.83 -10.07 -17.69
N TRP A 31 -24.87 -9.36 -16.55
CA TRP A 31 -24.36 -8.00 -16.44
C TRP A 31 -22.87 -7.94 -16.79
N LEU A 32 -22.06 -8.81 -16.17
CA LEU A 32 -20.62 -8.87 -16.43
C LEU A 32 -20.30 -9.21 -17.88
N ALA A 33 -21.05 -10.13 -18.50
CA ALA A 33 -20.89 -10.46 -19.90
C ALA A 33 -21.19 -9.27 -20.82
N LEU A 34 -22.29 -8.55 -20.56
CA LEU A 34 -22.66 -7.36 -21.33
C LEU A 34 -21.66 -6.20 -21.15
N ALA A 35 -21.19 -5.98 -19.91
CA ALA A 35 -20.18 -4.98 -19.60
C ALA A 35 -18.83 -5.30 -20.27
N ALA A 36 -18.40 -6.57 -20.26
CA ALA A 36 -17.15 -7.00 -20.87
C ALA A 36 -17.15 -6.82 -22.40
N ASP A 37 -18.31 -7.00 -23.05
CA ASP A 37 -18.49 -6.84 -24.50
C ASP A 37 -18.59 -5.37 -24.93
N GLN A 38 -18.69 -4.42 -24.00
CA GLN A 38 -18.68 -3.00 -24.34
C GLN A 38 -17.35 -2.59 -25.00
N PRO A 39 -17.40 -1.66 -25.98
CA PRO A 39 -16.20 -1.01 -26.50
C PRO A 39 -15.35 -0.41 -25.37
N SER A 40 -14.05 -0.28 -25.60
CA SER A 40 -13.20 0.42 -24.62
C SER A 40 -13.58 1.90 -24.56
N PRO A 41 -13.89 2.42 -23.36
CA PRO A 41 -14.26 3.81 -23.18
C PRO A 41 -13.06 4.73 -23.39
N VAL A 42 -13.32 5.95 -23.84
CA VAL A 42 -12.29 7.00 -24.01
C VAL A 42 -12.30 7.95 -22.82
N ILE A 43 -11.18 8.61 -22.53
CA ILE A 43 -11.14 9.62 -21.46
C ILE A 43 -12.13 10.75 -21.81
N ALA A 44 -12.98 11.11 -20.84
CA ALA A 44 -14.09 12.02 -21.08
C ALA A 44 -13.66 13.43 -21.49
N THR A 45 -12.56 13.94 -20.91
CA THR A 45 -12.06 15.30 -21.15
C THR A 45 -10.54 15.38 -21.07
N GLU A 46 -9.96 16.39 -21.72
CA GLU A 46 -8.51 16.67 -21.66
C GLU A 46 -8.08 17.06 -20.24
N GLU A 47 -8.93 17.72 -19.45
CA GLU A 47 -8.61 18.07 -18.07
C GLU A 47 -8.42 16.84 -17.20
N LEU A 48 -9.23 15.80 -17.42
CA LEU A 48 -9.08 14.53 -16.70
C LEU A 48 -7.80 13.81 -17.13
N GLU A 49 -7.47 13.84 -18.42
CA GLU A 49 -6.22 13.27 -18.92
C GLU A 49 -5.00 13.93 -18.26
N GLN A 50 -5.02 15.25 -18.14
CA GLN A 50 -3.97 16.01 -17.44
C GLN A 50 -3.92 15.63 -15.95
N GLN A 51 -5.07 15.54 -15.28
CA GLN A 51 -5.14 15.14 -13.87
C GLN A 51 -4.52 13.76 -13.63
N ILE A 52 -4.78 12.79 -14.52
CA ILE A 52 -4.20 11.45 -14.45
C ILE A 52 -2.68 11.52 -14.59
N ALA A 53 -2.17 12.32 -15.53
CA ALA A 53 -0.74 12.49 -15.76
C ALA A 53 -0.04 13.17 -14.56
N ASP A 54 -0.68 14.16 -13.95
CA ASP A 54 -0.18 14.89 -12.78
C ASP A 54 -0.12 13.95 -11.56
N GLU A 55 -1.20 13.21 -11.28
CA GLU A 55 -1.21 12.22 -10.19
C GLU A 55 -0.13 11.16 -10.36
N PHE A 56 0.06 10.65 -11.58
CA PHE A 56 1.12 9.68 -11.85
C PHE A 56 2.52 10.28 -11.67
N SER A 57 2.71 11.53 -12.08
CA SER A 57 3.99 12.23 -11.93
C SER A 57 4.32 12.48 -10.46
N GLU A 58 3.35 12.87 -9.65
CA GLU A 58 3.48 12.99 -8.20
C GLU A 58 3.77 11.63 -7.55
N PHE A 59 2.99 10.61 -7.91
CA PHE A 59 3.18 9.25 -7.41
C PHE A 59 4.58 8.75 -7.74
N LYS A 60 5.04 8.95 -8.98
CA LYS A 60 6.37 8.56 -9.40
C LYS A 60 7.45 9.30 -8.59
N THR A 61 7.34 10.61 -8.45
CA THR A 61 8.30 11.44 -7.70
C THR A 61 8.46 10.95 -6.26
N LYS A 62 7.36 10.58 -5.59
CA LYS A 62 7.36 10.04 -4.22
C LYS A 62 8.00 8.64 -4.09
N HIS A 63 8.20 7.94 -5.20
CA HIS A 63 8.74 6.56 -5.23
C HIS A 63 10.00 6.47 -6.11
N MET A 64 10.72 7.59 -6.30
CA MET A 64 11.99 7.63 -7.05
C MET A 64 13.24 7.54 -6.18
N ASP A 65 13.14 7.60 -4.85
CA ASP A 65 14.31 7.43 -3.97
C ASP A 65 14.90 6.03 -4.14
N GLU A 66 16.24 5.92 -4.07
CA GLU A 66 16.96 4.64 -4.21
C GLU A 66 16.53 3.60 -3.15
N ASP A 67 15.95 4.08 -2.05
CA ASP A 67 15.40 3.28 -0.96
C ASP A 67 13.89 3.03 -1.04
N ALA A 68 13.20 3.50 -2.09
CA ALA A 68 11.77 3.29 -2.27
C ALA A 68 11.45 1.79 -2.45
N PRO A 69 10.68 1.16 -1.53
CA PRO A 69 10.52 -0.31 -1.53
C PRO A 69 9.74 -0.85 -2.73
N VAL A 70 8.97 0.00 -3.41
CA VAL A 70 8.25 -0.32 -4.65
C VAL A 70 8.43 0.83 -5.66
N PRO A 71 9.21 0.63 -6.74
CA PRO A 71 9.42 1.67 -7.74
C PRO A 71 8.16 1.86 -8.59
N ALA A 72 7.79 3.11 -8.82
CA ALA A 72 6.70 3.47 -9.73
C ALA A 72 7.15 3.41 -11.19
N THR A 73 6.38 2.69 -12.02
CA THR A 73 6.68 2.46 -13.44
C THR A 73 5.52 2.87 -14.34
N TRP A 74 5.80 3.07 -15.62
CA TRP A 74 4.75 3.32 -16.63
C TRP A 74 3.71 2.20 -16.73
N ARG A 75 4.06 0.97 -16.30
CA ARG A 75 3.11 -0.15 -16.25
C ARG A 75 2.04 0.06 -15.18
N ASP A 76 2.34 0.83 -14.14
CA ASP A 76 1.39 1.11 -13.06
C ASP A 76 0.32 2.11 -13.53
N LEU A 77 0.71 3.11 -14.33
CA LEU A 77 -0.24 3.99 -15.01
C LEU A 77 -1.16 3.18 -15.95
N GLU A 78 -0.58 2.30 -16.77
CA GLU A 78 -1.37 1.45 -17.67
C GLU A 78 -2.33 0.53 -16.90
N ALA A 79 -1.89 -0.02 -15.76
CA ALA A 79 -2.73 -0.84 -14.89
C ALA A 79 -3.89 -0.02 -14.29
N GLN A 80 -3.63 1.20 -13.83
CA GLN A 80 -4.68 2.10 -13.32
C GLN A 80 -5.70 2.47 -14.39
N LEU A 81 -5.25 2.79 -15.61
CA LEU A 81 -6.15 3.08 -16.73
C LEU A 81 -7.03 1.89 -17.07
N ARG A 82 -6.48 0.67 -17.10
CA ARG A 82 -7.27 -0.56 -17.31
C ARG A 82 -8.31 -0.79 -16.21
N LEU A 83 -7.99 -0.46 -14.96
CA LEU A 83 -8.96 -0.52 -13.86
C LEU A 83 -10.07 0.53 -14.02
N ALA A 84 -9.72 1.75 -14.46
CA ALA A 84 -10.69 2.81 -14.72
C ALA A 84 -11.61 2.46 -15.90
N GLU A 85 -11.05 1.88 -16.98
CA GLU A 85 -11.82 1.34 -18.10
C GLU A 85 -12.81 0.26 -17.64
N ALA A 86 -12.35 -0.68 -16.79
CA ALA A 86 -13.22 -1.74 -16.27
C ALA A 86 -14.36 -1.16 -15.41
N ALA A 87 -14.08 -0.15 -14.59
CA ALA A 87 -15.11 0.54 -13.81
C ALA A 87 -16.14 1.23 -14.71
N ALA A 88 -15.69 1.93 -15.76
CA ALA A 88 -16.56 2.57 -16.75
C ALA A 88 -17.44 1.54 -17.48
N LYS A 89 -16.86 0.41 -17.91
CA LYS A 89 -17.61 -0.68 -18.57
C LYS A 89 -18.68 -1.29 -17.67
N LEU A 90 -18.41 -1.46 -16.38
CA LEU A 90 -19.38 -1.98 -15.42
C LEU A 90 -20.61 -1.07 -15.26
N GLU A 91 -20.46 0.23 -15.50
CA GLU A 91 -21.55 1.22 -15.49
C GLU A 91 -22.17 1.44 -16.89
N PHE A 92 -21.71 0.73 -17.92
CA PHE A 92 -22.06 0.98 -19.33
C PHE A 92 -21.76 2.42 -19.78
N SER A 93 -20.70 3.02 -19.24
CA SER A 93 -20.26 4.34 -19.66
C SER A 93 -19.38 4.23 -20.92
N GLU A 94 -19.67 5.09 -21.90
CA GLU A 94 -18.84 5.23 -23.11
C GLU A 94 -17.52 5.96 -22.83
N THR A 95 -17.40 6.62 -21.67
CA THR A 95 -16.23 7.42 -21.31
C THR A 95 -15.69 7.12 -19.91
N ILE A 96 -14.39 7.31 -19.74
CA ILE A 96 -13.75 7.29 -18.43
C ILE A 96 -13.96 8.68 -17.82
N GLU A 97 -14.81 8.75 -16.80
CA GLU A 97 -15.02 9.93 -15.99
C GLU A 97 -14.18 9.90 -14.71
N GLU A 98 -14.09 11.04 -14.03
CA GLU A 98 -13.29 11.20 -12.81
C GLU A 98 -13.63 10.17 -11.73
N ARG A 99 -14.92 9.78 -11.60
CA ARG A 99 -15.36 8.77 -10.63
C ARG A 99 -14.76 7.38 -10.90
N HIS A 100 -14.57 7.01 -12.17
CA HIS A 100 -14.00 5.72 -12.56
C HIS A 100 -12.51 5.70 -12.22
N PHE A 101 -11.81 6.79 -12.51
CA PHE A 101 -10.40 6.95 -12.16
C PHE A 101 -10.18 6.96 -10.64
N LYS A 102 -11.00 7.70 -9.87
CA LYS A 102 -10.98 7.67 -8.40
C LYS A 102 -11.19 6.27 -7.83
N THR A 103 -12.05 5.47 -8.47
CA THR A 103 -12.28 4.07 -8.08
C THR A 103 -11.03 3.22 -8.30
N ALA A 104 -10.40 3.34 -9.48
CA ALA A 104 -9.15 2.65 -9.80
C ALA A 104 -8.01 3.02 -8.84
N LEU A 105 -7.84 4.31 -8.56
CA LEU A 105 -6.85 4.80 -7.61
C LEU A 105 -7.09 4.26 -6.20
N SER A 106 -8.33 4.30 -5.72
CA SER A 106 -8.71 3.77 -4.41
C SER A 106 -8.40 2.28 -4.27
N LEU A 107 -8.71 1.48 -5.30
CA LEU A 107 -8.41 0.04 -5.31
C LEU A 107 -6.91 -0.22 -5.28
N THR A 108 -6.15 0.53 -6.07
CA THR A 108 -4.68 0.44 -6.11
C THR A 108 -4.09 0.76 -4.73
N MET A 109 -4.48 1.90 -4.15
CA MET A 109 -4.00 2.34 -2.83
C MET A 109 -4.36 1.36 -1.71
N ARG A 110 -5.56 0.75 -1.75
CA ARG A 110 -5.95 -0.30 -0.81
C ARG A 110 -5.07 -1.53 -0.95
N SER A 111 -4.86 -2.00 -2.18
CA SER A 111 -3.98 -3.16 -2.45
C SER A 111 -2.55 -2.90 -1.98
N MET A 112 -2.04 -1.68 -2.16
CA MET A 112 -0.70 -1.33 -1.70
C MET A 112 -0.64 -1.25 -0.16
N ARG A 113 -1.67 -0.70 0.50
CA ARG A 113 -1.78 -0.69 1.97
C ARG A 113 -1.80 -2.10 2.56
N ASP A 114 -2.54 -3.02 1.94
CA ASP A 114 -2.61 -4.42 2.35
C ASP A 114 -1.26 -5.16 2.19
N PHE A 115 -0.35 -4.62 1.36
CA PHE A 115 0.99 -5.16 1.18
C PHE A 115 1.98 -4.70 2.25
N GLY A 116 1.69 -3.60 2.95
CA GLY A 116 2.47 -3.05 4.05
C GLY A 116 2.77 -1.57 3.85
N MET A 117 2.21 -0.73 4.71
CA MET A 117 2.69 0.65 4.93
C MET A 117 3.48 0.65 6.25
N ASN A 118 4.63 1.32 6.27
CA ASN A 118 5.38 1.58 7.49
C ASN A 118 4.64 2.63 8.36
N GLU A 119 5.19 2.92 9.54
CA GLU A 119 4.62 3.91 10.49
C GLU A 119 4.52 5.33 9.92
N ASP A 120 5.23 5.60 8.84
CA ASP A 120 5.36 6.91 8.21
C ASP A 120 4.46 7.05 6.98
N GLY A 121 3.72 5.99 6.64
CA GLY A 121 2.79 5.95 5.51
C GLY A 121 3.44 5.60 4.18
N GLU A 122 4.71 5.21 4.17
CA GLU A 122 5.44 4.74 2.98
C GLU A 122 5.25 3.23 2.81
N PHE A 123 5.24 2.76 1.57
CA PHE A 123 5.10 1.34 1.29
C PHE A 123 6.38 0.61 1.63
N ASP A 124 6.31 -0.44 2.44
CA ASP A 124 7.46 -1.24 2.84
C ASP A 124 7.13 -2.74 2.78
N ALA A 125 7.76 -3.41 1.81
CA ALA A 125 7.56 -4.83 1.54
C ALA A 125 8.08 -5.75 2.67
N ASP A 126 9.00 -5.26 3.51
CA ASP A 126 9.63 -6.05 4.57
C ASP A 126 8.75 -6.17 5.83
N VAL A 127 7.73 -5.31 5.96
CA VAL A 127 6.74 -5.36 7.06
C VAL A 127 6.01 -6.70 7.11
N ARG A 128 5.76 -7.33 5.95
CA ARG A 128 5.06 -8.63 5.88
C ARG A 128 5.94 -9.82 6.25
N GLY A 129 7.25 -9.73 5.97
CA GLY A 129 8.19 -10.83 6.18
C GLY A 129 8.79 -10.85 7.59
N SER A 130 9.12 -9.68 8.12
CA SER A 130 9.83 -9.54 9.41
C SER A 130 8.98 -8.94 10.53
N GLY A 131 7.81 -8.36 10.20
CA GLY A 131 6.99 -7.61 11.16
C GLY A 131 7.51 -6.20 11.45
N THR A 132 8.66 -5.81 10.90
CA THR A 132 9.28 -4.48 11.03
C THR A 132 9.71 -3.92 9.67
N SER A 133 9.52 -2.61 9.50
CA SER A 133 9.93 -1.89 8.29
C SER A 133 11.47 -1.75 8.23
N LYS A 134 12.05 -1.50 7.04
CA LYS A 134 13.49 -1.19 6.88
C LYS A 134 13.87 0.03 7.73
N THR A 135 13.12 1.13 7.60
CA THR A 135 13.30 2.35 8.40
C THR A 135 13.22 2.06 9.92
N GLN A 136 12.35 1.14 10.34
CA GLN A 136 12.29 0.71 11.73
C GLN A 136 13.52 -0.08 12.16
N ARG A 137 14.02 -0.99 11.32
CA ARG A 137 15.25 -1.76 11.60
C ARG A 137 16.47 -0.87 11.67
N ASP A 138 16.63 0.04 10.72
CA ASP A 138 17.75 0.98 10.67
C ASP A 138 17.72 1.89 11.92
N ARG A 139 16.53 2.34 12.34
CA ARG A 139 16.35 3.12 13.57
C ARG A 139 16.63 2.31 14.84
N ILE A 140 16.24 1.04 14.91
CA ILE A 140 16.57 0.16 16.04
C ILE A 140 18.08 0.01 16.13
N THR A 141 18.74 -0.31 15.01
CA THR A 141 20.20 -0.50 14.94
C THR A 141 20.93 0.77 15.40
N LEU A 142 20.54 1.95 14.89
CA LEU A 142 21.15 3.22 15.28
C LEU A 142 20.98 3.51 16.78
N ILE A 143 19.81 3.22 17.36
CA ILE A 143 19.58 3.42 18.79
C ILE A 143 20.38 2.41 19.63
N GLU A 144 20.52 1.15 19.18
CA GLU A 144 21.37 0.15 19.83
C GLU A 144 22.84 0.59 19.82
N ASP A 145 23.33 1.09 18.69
CA ASP A 145 24.70 1.59 18.53
C ASP A 145 24.97 2.77 19.50
N ILE A 146 24.05 3.74 19.58
CA ILE A 146 24.15 4.88 20.52
C ILE A 146 24.20 4.39 21.98
N VAL A 147 23.35 3.42 22.35
CA VAL A 147 23.33 2.87 23.71
C VAL A 147 24.63 2.15 24.03
N GLU A 148 25.17 1.36 23.10
CA GLU A 148 26.40 0.62 23.28
C GLU A 148 27.61 1.56 23.44
N GLU A 149 27.70 2.60 22.61
CA GLU A 149 28.76 3.62 22.70
C GLU A 149 28.72 4.35 24.04
N GLN A 150 27.55 4.83 24.47
CA GLN A 150 27.42 5.56 25.74
C GLN A 150 27.69 4.67 26.96
N CYS A 151 27.34 3.38 26.92
CA CYS A 151 27.67 2.44 27.99
C CYS A 151 29.18 2.15 28.05
N TYR A 152 29.84 2.07 26.90
CA TYR A 152 31.28 1.88 26.81
C TYR A 152 32.05 3.09 27.35
N GLU A 153 31.65 4.31 26.99
CA GLU A 153 32.25 5.56 27.49
C GLU A 153 32.06 5.75 28.99
N GLY A 154 30.88 5.37 29.51
CA GLY A 154 30.52 5.55 30.92
C GLY A 154 31.10 4.51 31.88
N GLU A 155 31.82 3.48 31.38
CA GLU A 155 32.21 2.29 32.13
C GLU A 155 31.05 1.71 32.97
N SER A 156 29.85 1.73 32.40
CA SER A 156 28.59 1.52 33.12
C SER A 156 27.68 0.58 32.31
N ASN A 157 26.97 -0.30 33.01
CA ASN A 157 26.06 -1.29 32.40
C ASN A 157 24.72 -0.68 31.94
N GLY A 158 24.68 0.63 31.73
CA GLY A 158 23.48 1.37 31.31
C GLY A 158 23.75 2.85 31.12
N THR A 159 22.89 3.47 30.32
CA THR A 159 22.92 4.91 30.03
C THR A 159 21.54 5.54 30.34
N PRO A 160 21.48 6.81 30.77
CA PRO A 160 20.21 7.50 30.98
C PRO A 160 19.41 7.62 29.68
N VAL A 161 18.11 7.31 29.74
CA VAL A 161 17.19 7.38 28.57
C VAL A 161 17.23 8.76 27.91
N GLU A 162 17.25 9.85 28.69
CA GLU A 162 17.32 11.21 28.15
C GLU A 162 18.57 11.45 27.31
N ARG A 163 19.72 10.88 27.69
CA ARG A 163 20.97 11.04 26.95
C ARG A 163 20.93 10.33 25.59
N VAL A 164 20.26 9.19 25.53
CA VAL A 164 20.05 8.46 24.25
C VAL A 164 19.07 9.22 23.36
N LEU A 165 18.02 9.79 23.95
CA LEU A 165 17.03 10.58 23.21
C LEU A 165 17.64 11.86 22.62
N ASP A 166 18.51 12.53 23.38
CA ASP A 166 19.20 13.74 22.92
C ASP A 166 20.14 13.41 21.74
N GLU A 167 20.96 12.35 21.86
CA GLU A 167 21.87 11.91 20.78
C GLU A 167 21.10 11.43 19.54
N ALA A 168 20.01 10.68 19.73
CA ALA A 168 19.16 10.23 18.62
C ALA A 168 18.51 11.42 17.89
N GLU A 169 18.19 12.51 18.59
CA GLU A 169 17.67 13.74 18.00
C GLU A 169 18.75 14.49 17.20
N GLU A 170 20.01 14.48 17.66
CA GLU A 170 21.17 15.01 16.91
C GLU A 170 21.45 14.22 15.63
N GLU A 171 21.29 12.90 15.66
CA GLU A 171 21.38 11.99 14.51
C GLU A 171 20.13 12.01 13.59
N GLY A 172 19.14 12.87 13.90
CA GLY A 172 17.99 13.13 13.02
C GLY A 172 16.77 12.25 13.24
N ILE A 173 16.69 11.50 14.35
CA ILE A 173 15.50 10.75 14.75
C ILE A 173 14.61 11.63 15.64
N ASP A 174 13.35 11.82 15.25
CA ASP A 174 12.35 12.50 16.10
C ASP A 174 12.24 11.84 17.49
N ARG A 175 12.30 12.66 18.55
CA ARG A 175 12.33 12.23 19.95
C ARG A 175 11.19 11.25 20.30
N LYS A 176 9.99 11.46 19.75
CA LYS A 176 8.83 10.59 20.00
C LYS A 176 8.99 9.23 19.32
N ARG A 177 9.61 9.19 18.14
CA ARG A 177 9.95 7.92 17.45
C ARG A 177 11.08 7.19 18.16
N ALA A 178 12.10 7.91 18.63
CA ALA A 178 13.19 7.35 19.41
C ALA A 178 12.67 6.72 20.72
N GLU A 179 11.83 7.43 21.46
CA GLU A 179 11.21 6.93 22.70
C GLU A 179 10.38 5.66 22.47
N LYS A 180 9.57 5.64 21.40
CA LYS A 180 8.79 4.45 21.03
C LYS A 180 9.68 3.26 20.70
N THR A 181 10.81 3.51 20.02
CA THR A 181 11.76 2.47 19.63
C THR A 181 12.51 1.92 20.84
N LEU A 182 12.98 2.79 21.74
CA LEU A 182 13.60 2.41 23.02
C LEU A 182 12.67 1.57 23.91
N ARG A 183 11.38 1.95 24.01
CA ARG A 183 10.40 1.15 24.75
C ARG A 183 10.26 -0.25 24.17
N LYS A 184 10.27 -0.37 22.84
CA LYS A 184 10.16 -1.67 22.16
C LYS A 184 11.39 -2.55 22.41
N ILE A 185 12.59 -1.98 22.33
CA ILE A 185 13.86 -2.68 22.65
C ILE A 185 13.85 -3.18 24.10
N ASN A 186 13.31 -2.42 25.04
CA ASN A 186 13.27 -2.79 26.46
C ASN A 186 12.14 -3.79 26.81
N GLU A 187 11.13 -3.95 25.95
CA GLU A 187 10.04 -4.92 26.12
C GLU A 187 10.35 -6.30 25.52
N GLU A 188 11.32 -6.39 24.60
CA GLU A 188 11.88 -7.63 24.04
C GLU A 188 13.00 -8.21 24.90
#